data_AF-A0A965PMF2-F1
#
_entry.id   AF-A0A965PMF2-F1
#
_cell.length_a   1.000
_cell.length_b   1.000
_cell.length_c   1.000
_cell.angle_alpha   90.00
_cell.angle_beta   90.00
_cell.angle_gamma   90.00
#
_symmetry.space_group_name_H-M   'P 1'
#
loop_
_entity.id
_entity.type
_entity.pdbx_description
1 polymer ?
#
loop_
_entity_poly.entity_id
_entity_poly.type
_entity_poly.pdbx_seq_one_letter_code
_entity_poly.pdbx_strand_id
1 'polypeptide(L)'
;MKLWTNKTPGTHKIDDNHCWPLVTYVLPDELTGHPFNQDFFPCPHKIKPYYPGRSTGGITAVYRSGALGDAIMATGIVRYLVEKSGGTVDVYAPARNLTLYGGLGARLIPLPAVAEAWEAYDAHVPLDDLFSGKVMGSELGTGPGCFWDRIYKWMGAETDEVKVDPIYKRPTLTVIATDLDELKKQNKWPIPEPYFVYHVNASGPTRSYPVEQGKAAVLALLEEFPTHHAVIVGASPSVDFRLEHKRVVDLFNCTGQFRSLLPVLQGADFVVCPDSAVLHASAGLGTATVSIWGSYAPTDRCQYYPLSFPCYEPSVCPHAPCHPQMGLPQAKCKDAANRTKGTQLNCNAIRAVTAEMIVARDDCGAGQGSDGGAEGVSDLTLPTKIMLRNGRKVECAVEPSDTGYQLRFQAEDGKTLNLNEHAENLLAVCHHLNMVGKKVAIETYHSITPIPMTRAEQARHRSDLNKALLATKPTPWWVRLVMKLAVWAAVIGIIADAIIGDTPWYKAVAYIATILIIVPFLVLEMQEKDGGK
;
A
#
# COMPACT_ATOMS: atom_id res chain seq x y z
N MET A 1 33.60 14.99 4.95
CA MET A 1 32.85 13.72 4.84
C MET A 1 33.78 12.68 4.22
N LYS A 2 34.28 11.70 4.99
CA LYS A 2 35.04 10.57 4.42
C LYS A 2 34.03 9.46 4.12
N LEU A 3 33.78 9.20 2.84
CA LEU A 3 33.09 7.98 2.41
C LEU A 3 34.04 6.80 2.64
N TRP A 4 33.65 5.86 3.49
CA TRP A 4 34.43 4.67 3.76
C TRP A 4 34.29 3.69 2.59
N THR A 5 35.41 3.19 2.08
CA THR A 5 35.47 2.16 1.02
C THR A 5 35.88 0.85 1.68
N ASN A 6 34.97 -0.15 1.67
CA ASN A 6 35.22 -1.47 2.23
C ASN A 6 36.35 -2.18 1.45
N LYS A 7 37.35 -2.71 2.16
CA LYS A 7 38.54 -3.40 1.62
C LYS A 7 38.60 -4.89 2.00
N THR A 8 37.47 -5.56 2.19
CA THR A 8 37.46 -6.99 2.53
C THR A 8 37.48 -7.87 1.27
N PRO A 9 38.43 -8.81 1.12
CA PRO A 9 38.40 -9.81 0.05
C PRO A 9 37.34 -10.87 0.38
N GLY A 10 36.10 -10.64 -0.06
CA GLY A 10 34.99 -11.56 0.19
C GLY A 10 33.60 -10.96 0.02
N THR A 11 33.47 -9.64 0.03
CA THR A 11 32.27 -9.00 -0.53
C THR A 11 32.34 -9.17 -2.04
N HIS A 12 31.56 -10.13 -2.54
CA HIS A 12 31.14 -10.12 -3.93
C HIS A 12 30.72 -8.70 -4.28
N LYS A 13 31.18 -8.20 -5.44
CA LYS A 13 30.66 -6.99 -6.09
C LYS A 13 29.20 -6.81 -5.71
N ILE A 14 28.84 -5.62 -5.24
CA ILE A 14 27.46 -5.13 -5.30
C ILE A 14 27.03 -5.44 -6.73
N ASP A 15 26.20 -6.48 -6.87
CA ASP A 15 25.86 -7.03 -8.16
C ASP A 15 25.06 -5.95 -8.88
N ASP A 16 25.62 -5.44 -9.98
CA ASP A 16 24.91 -4.55 -10.90
C ASP A 16 23.67 -5.25 -11.50
N ASN A 17 23.51 -6.57 -11.31
CA ASN A 17 22.29 -7.29 -11.68
C ASN A 17 21.21 -7.16 -10.61
N HIS A 18 20.14 -6.49 -11.02
CA HIS A 18 18.96 -6.07 -10.27
C HIS A 18 18.05 -7.21 -9.74
N CYS A 19 18.59 -8.32 -9.24
CA CYS A 19 17.81 -9.43 -8.71
C CYS A 19 18.60 -10.08 -7.57
N TRP A 20 17.96 -10.18 -6.39
CA TRP A 20 18.36 -10.85 -5.14
C TRP A 20 18.81 -9.96 -3.95
N PRO A 21 18.17 -10.08 -2.76
CA PRO A 21 18.51 -9.32 -1.58
C PRO A 21 19.47 -10.11 -0.68
N LEU A 22 20.76 -9.82 -0.76
CA LEU A 22 21.68 -10.00 0.36
C LEU A 22 22.24 -8.62 0.70
N VAL A 23 21.40 -7.80 1.32
CA VAL A 23 21.86 -6.62 2.06
C VAL A 23 21.39 -6.82 3.49
N THR A 24 22.04 -7.75 4.18
CA THR A 24 22.23 -7.64 5.63
C THR A 24 22.78 -6.25 5.89
N TYR A 25 22.21 -5.54 6.85
CA TYR A 25 22.68 -4.26 7.35
C TYR A 25 24.22 -4.20 7.34
N VAL A 26 24.83 -3.38 6.49
CA VAL A 26 26.25 -3.09 6.59
C VAL A 26 26.40 -2.11 7.76
N LEU A 27 26.79 -2.66 8.90
CA LEU A 27 27.27 -1.87 10.04
C LEU A 27 28.72 -1.47 9.78
N PRO A 28 29.18 -0.34 10.32
CA PRO A 28 30.61 -0.07 10.44
C PRO A 28 31.29 -1.18 11.26
N ASP A 29 32.48 -1.62 10.84
CA ASP A 29 33.28 -2.68 11.49
C ASP A 29 33.57 -2.40 12.98
N GLU A 30 33.40 -1.15 13.40
CA GLU A 30 33.54 -0.64 14.78
C GLU A 30 32.55 -1.29 15.77
N LEU A 31 31.49 -1.95 15.29
CA LEU A 31 30.46 -2.62 16.11
C LEU A 31 30.55 -4.15 16.08
N THR A 32 31.59 -4.73 15.47
CA THR A 32 31.81 -6.19 15.43
C THR A 32 33.17 -6.54 16.03
N GLY A 33 33.19 -6.78 17.35
CA GLY A 33 34.34 -7.30 18.09
C GLY A 33 33.92 -8.31 19.14
N HIS A 34 34.80 -9.25 19.50
CA HIS A 34 34.54 -10.24 20.57
C HIS A 34 34.16 -9.50 21.88
N PRO A 35 33.07 -9.87 22.58
CA PRO A 35 32.46 -11.20 22.65
C PRO A 35 31.18 -11.43 21.82
N PHE A 36 30.90 -10.63 20.79
CA PHE A 36 29.63 -10.73 20.03
C PHE A 36 29.58 -11.84 18.95
N ASN A 37 30.20 -13.00 19.21
CA ASN A 37 30.22 -14.15 18.30
C ASN A 37 29.03 -15.13 18.48
N GLN A 38 27.94 -14.71 19.11
CA GLN A 38 26.72 -15.52 19.24
C GLN A 38 25.48 -14.62 19.17
N ASP A 39 24.55 -14.99 18.29
CA ASP A 39 23.20 -14.45 18.06
C ASP A 39 23.07 -13.03 17.45
N PHE A 40 22.66 -13.04 16.18
CA PHE A 40 22.44 -11.90 15.30
C PHE A 40 21.40 -10.90 15.85
N PHE A 41 21.85 -9.87 16.56
CA PHE A 41 21.17 -8.58 16.67
C PHE A 41 22.22 -7.47 16.81
N PRO A 42 22.26 -6.47 15.91
CA PRO A 42 23.11 -5.32 16.10
C PRO A 42 22.34 -4.21 16.81
N CYS A 43 22.70 -3.94 18.06
CA CYS A 43 22.07 -3.00 19.01
C CYS A 43 20.66 -3.34 19.57
N PRO A 44 20.41 -4.57 20.07
CA PRO A 44 19.15 -4.88 20.74
C PRO A 44 18.87 -4.00 21.97
N HIS A 45 19.91 -3.44 22.59
CA HIS A 45 19.77 -2.52 23.74
C HIS A 45 19.26 -1.11 23.38
N LYS A 46 19.30 -0.71 22.11
CA LYS A 46 18.83 0.63 21.67
C LYS A 46 17.45 0.62 21.02
N ILE A 47 16.96 -0.56 20.63
CA ILE A 47 15.61 -0.69 20.09
C ILE A 47 14.62 -0.33 21.20
N LYS A 48 13.80 0.68 20.93
CA LYS A 48 12.67 1.08 21.76
C LYS A 48 11.39 0.55 21.09
N PRO A 49 10.89 -0.66 21.40
CA PRO A 49 9.76 -1.24 20.66
C PRO A 49 8.54 -0.32 20.71
N TYR A 50 7.88 -0.14 19.58
CA TYR A 50 6.64 0.62 19.50
C TYR A 50 5.52 -0.02 20.33
N TYR A 51 4.72 0.82 20.97
CA TYR A 51 3.36 0.52 21.42
C TYR A 51 2.49 1.78 21.35
N PRO A 52 1.14 1.66 21.25
CA PRO A 52 0.26 2.81 21.22
C PRO A 52 0.54 3.80 22.35
N GLY A 53 0.79 5.07 22.01
CA GLY A 53 1.12 6.13 22.96
C GLY A 53 2.61 6.36 23.21
N ARG A 54 3.51 5.43 22.84
CA ARG A 54 4.96 5.57 23.09
C ARG A 54 5.57 6.79 22.42
N SER A 55 5.18 7.08 21.19
CA SER A 55 5.75 8.13 20.35
C SER A 55 4.80 9.31 20.15
N THR A 56 3.82 9.51 21.03
CA THR A 56 2.89 10.65 20.91
C THR A 56 3.66 11.97 21.08
N GLY A 57 3.60 12.83 20.07
CA GLY A 57 4.43 14.04 19.98
C GLY A 57 5.91 13.80 19.65
N GLY A 58 6.31 12.53 19.48
CA GLY A 58 7.68 12.11 19.18
C GLY A 58 7.85 11.57 17.75
N ILE A 59 8.85 10.72 17.56
CA ILE A 59 9.20 10.12 16.27
C ILE A 59 9.31 8.60 16.36
N THR A 60 8.61 7.89 15.47
CA THR A 60 8.76 6.45 15.26
C THR A 60 9.61 6.17 14.02
N ALA A 61 10.63 5.34 14.16
CA ALA A 61 11.39 4.82 13.02
C ALA A 61 10.93 3.42 12.61
N VAL A 62 10.75 3.25 11.29
CA VAL A 62 10.40 1.98 10.65
C VAL A 62 11.58 1.55 9.77
N TYR A 63 12.02 0.30 9.88
CA TYR A 63 13.18 -0.22 9.15
C TYR A 63 12.78 -1.34 8.22
N ARG A 64 13.02 -1.17 6.91
CA ARG A 64 12.64 -2.14 5.88
C ARG A 64 13.63 -2.17 4.70
N SER A 65 14.64 -3.05 4.80
CA SER A 65 15.70 -3.31 3.82
C SER A 65 15.39 -4.39 2.78
N GLY A 66 14.51 -5.33 3.10
CA GLY A 66 14.42 -6.58 2.33
C GLY A 66 13.61 -6.53 1.03
N ALA A 67 13.00 -7.67 0.67
CA ALA A 67 12.32 -7.89 -0.60
C ALA A 67 11.19 -6.88 -0.88
N LEU A 68 10.96 -6.63 -2.17
CA LEU A 68 9.99 -5.66 -2.67
C LEU A 68 8.55 -5.94 -2.23
N GLY A 69 8.15 -7.22 -2.21
CA GLY A 69 6.83 -7.62 -1.73
C GLY A 69 6.59 -7.20 -0.29
N ASP A 70 7.54 -7.47 0.60
CA ASP A 70 7.47 -7.07 2.01
C ASP A 70 7.50 -5.54 2.17
N ALA A 71 8.25 -4.82 1.33
CA ALA A 71 8.26 -3.36 1.34
C ALA A 71 6.88 -2.78 0.97
N ILE A 72 6.17 -3.40 0.03
CA ILE A 72 4.80 -3.02 -0.31
C ILE A 72 3.85 -3.39 0.84
N MET A 73 4.01 -4.57 1.43
CA MET A 73 3.21 -4.98 2.60
C MET A 73 3.39 -4.05 3.81
N ALA A 74 4.61 -3.57 4.04
CA ALA A 74 4.93 -2.61 5.10
C ALA A 74 4.15 -1.29 4.99
N THR A 75 3.68 -0.90 3.80
CA THR A 75 2.90 0.33 3.61
C THR A 75 1.62 0.36 4.46
N GLY A 76 0.99 -0.79 4.72
CA GLY A 76 -0.17 -0.88 5.62
C GLY A 76 0.17 -0.52 7.08
N ILE A 77 1.33 -0.98 7.55
CA ILE A 77 1.84 -0.69 8.91
C ILE A 77 2.29 0.77 9.01
N VAL A 78 2.97 1.28 7.99
CA VAL A 78 3.38 2.69 7.93
C VAL A 78 2.15 3.60 7.96
N ARG A 79 1.11 3.28 7.18
CA ARG A 79 -0.16 4.01 7.21
C ARG A 79 -0.78 4.03 8.60
N TYR A 80 -0.84 2.88 9.28
CA TYR A 80 -1.31 2.81 10.66
C TYR A 80 -0.53 3.75 11.57
N LEU A 81 0.81 3.71 11.51
CA LEU A 81 1.65 4.54 12.37
C LEU A 81 1.44 6.03 12.10
N VAL A 82 1.36 6.43 10.83
CA VAL A 82 1.12 7.84 10.47
C VAL A 82 -0.25 8.31 10.98
N GLU A 83 -1.29 7.48 10.82
CA GLU A 83 -2.65 7.87 11.20
C GLU A 83 -2.96 7.72 12.71
N LYS A 84 -2.23 6.87 13.45
CA LYS A 84 -2.59 6.45 14.82
C LYS A 84 -1.54 6.70 15.89
N SER A 85 -0.26 6.85 15.56
CA SER A 85 0.80 6.98 16.59
C SER A 85 0.77 8.31 17.35
N GLY A 86 0.18 9.35 16.76
CA GLY A 86 0.18 10.72 17.31
C GLY A 86 1.55 11.41 17.25
N GLY A 87 2.52 10.84 16.52
CA GLY A 87 3.84 11.41 16.27
C GLY A 87 4.17 11.46 14.78
N THR A 88 5.44 11.74 14.47
CA THR A 88 5.95 11.64 13.10
C THR A 88 6.54 10.25 12.84
N VAL A 89 6.58 9.83 11.57
CA VAL A 89 7.09 8.52 11.16
C VAL A 89 8.21 8.71 10.16
N ASP A 90 9.35 8.09 10.45
CA ASP A 90 10.49 7.98 9.54
C ASP A 90 10.58 6.54 9.02
N VAL A 91 10.69 6.38 7.70
CA VAL A 91 10.87 5.09 7.06
C VAL A 91 12.28 5.00 6.49
N TYR A 92 13.06 4.08 7.03
CA TYR A 92 14.35 3.66 6.52
C TYR A 92 14.18 2.51 5.52
N ALA A 93 14.51 2.75 4.25
CA ALA A 93 14.45 1.73 3.20
C ALA A 93 15.59 1.89 2.18
N PRO A 94 15.90 0.88 1.34
CA PRO A 94 16.84 1.03 0.25
C PRO A 94 16.35 2.14 -0.70
N ALA A 95 17.27 2.91 -1.28
CA ALA A 95 16.93 4.04 -2.13
C ALA A 95 15.91 3.69 -3.24
N ARG A 96 16.06 2.51 -3.85
CA ARG A 96 15.14 1.96 -4.88
C ARG A 96 13.70 1.74 -4.40
N ASN A 97 13.47 1.56 -3.09
CA ASN A 97 12.16 1.28 -2.50
C ASN A 97 11.53 2.50 -1.84
N LEU A 98 12.27 3.60 -1.62
CA LEU A 98 11.74 4.78 -0.92
C LEU A 98 10.47 5.30 -1.56
N THR A 99 10.45 5.34 -2.89
CA THR A 99 9.32 5.87 -3.65
C THR A 99 8.03 5.07 -3.44
N LEU A 100 8.07 3.82 -2.96
CA LEU A 100 6.86 3.02 -2.64
C LEU A 100 6.04 3.62 -1.49
N TYR A 101 6.71 4.31 -0.56
CA TYR A 101 6.09 4.94 0.60
C TYR A 101 5.67 6.39 0.33
N GLY A 102 5.90 6.90 -0.89
CA GLY A 102 5.48 8.23 -1.29
C GLY A 102 3.97 8.43 -1.12
N GLY A 103 3.59 9.55 -0.52
CA GLY A 103 2.18 9.89 -0.27
C GLY A 103 1.58 9.34 1.03
N LEU A 104 2.29 8.48 1.77
CA LEU A 104 1.80 7.94 3.05
C LEU A 104 1.92 8.90 4.25
N GLY A 105 2.55 10.07 4.08
CA GLY A 105 2.76 11.04 5.17
C GLY A 105 3.97 10.75 6.07
N ALA A 106 4.76 9.72 5.76
CA ALA A 106 6.04 9.45 6.42
C ALA A 106 7.20 10.19 5.75
N ARG A 107 8.24 10.53 6.53
CA ARG A 107 9.52 11.01 5.99
C ARG A 107 10.37 9.82 5.56
N LEU A 108 10.96 9.92 4.38
CA LEU A 108 11.65 8.81 3.72
C LEU A 108 13.16 9.01 3.83
N ILE A 109 13.85 8.04 4.40
CA ILE A 109 15.29 8.12 4.66
C ILE A 109 15.97 6.89 4.06
N PRO A 110 17.03 7.04 3.23
CA PRO A 110 17.73 5.89 2.70
C PRO A 110 18.45 5.13 3.83
N LEU A 111 18.47 3.80 3.75
CA LEU A 111 19.37 2.97 4.55
C LEU A 111 20.84 3.17 4.12
N PRO A 112 21.81 2.98 5.05
CA PRO A 112 21.64 2.59 6.46
C PRO A 112 21.32 3.79 7.39
N ALA A 113 20.67 3.50 8.53
CA ALA A 113 20.49 4.48 9.60
C ALA A 113 21.81 4.69 10.38
N VAL A 114 22.10 5.94 10.77
CA VAL A 114 23.27 6.28 11.60
C VAL A 114 23.03 5.95 13.07
N ALA A 115 24.09 5.71 13.85
CA ALA A 115 23.99 5.31 15.26
C ALA A 115 23.21 6.33 16.11
N GLU A 116 23.41 7.61 15.85
CA GLU A 116 22.73 8.73 16.51
C GLU A 116 21.23 8.72 16.22
N ALA A 117 20.83 8.27 15.02
CA ALA A 117 19.43 8.18 14.65
C ALA A 117 18.72 7.14 15.52
N TRP A 118 19.32 5.96 15.74
CA TRP A 118 18.77 4.93 16.62
C TRP A 118 18.51 5.42 18.05
N GLU A 119 19.36 6.30 18.58
CA GLU A 119 19.17 6.86 19.93
C GLU A 119 18.08 7.93 19.98
N ALA A 120 17.97 8.72 18.90
CA ALA A 120 17.09 9.86 18.78
C ALA A 120 15.60 9.50 18.66
N TYR A 121 15.25 8.30 18.19
CA TYR A 121 13.86 7.89 18.02
C TYR A 121 13.21 7.46 19.35
N ASP A 122 11.93 7.77 19.51
CA ASP A 122 11.13 7.39 20.69
C ASP A 122 10.63 5.95 20.61
N ALA A 123 10.38 5.49 19.37
CA ALA A 123 9.90 4.15 19.07
C ALA A 123 10.50 3.59 17.78
N HIS A 124 10.59 2.27 17.69
CA HIS A 124 11.19 1.51 16.61
C HIS A 124 10.26 0.37 16.18
N VAL A 125 10.14 0.18 14.87
CA VAL A 125 9.44 -0.95 14.24
C VAL A 125 10.39 -1.63 13.25
N PRO A 126 11.14 -2.66 13.67
CA PRO A 126 12.12 -3.34 12.84
C PRO A 126 11.44 -4.37 11.92
N LEU A 127 10.83 -3.90 10.83
CA LEU A 127 10.06 -4.76 9.93
C LEU A 127 10.91 -5.81 9.23
N ASP A 128 12.21 -5.61 9.03
CA ASP A 128 13.06 -6.69 8.52
C ASP A 128 13.02 -7.93 9.39
N ASP A 129 13.17 -7.77 10.68
CA ASP A 129 13.17 -8.90 11.61
C ASP A 129 11.75 -9.45 11.79
N LEU A 130 10.74 -8.58 11.83
CA LEU A 130 9.34 -8.98 12.00
C LEU A 130 8.78 -9.74 10.80
N PHE A 131 9.23 -9.45 9.57
CA PHE A 131 8.82 -10.19 8.36
C PHE A 131 9.64 -11.45 8.12
N SER A 132 10.94 -11.45 8.46
CA SER A 132 11.87 -12.53 8.07
C SER A 132 12.26 -13.49 9.20
N GLY A 133 12.02 -13.13 10.46
CA GLY A 133 12.76 -13.71 11.58
C GLY A 133 11.93 -14.17 12.76
N LYS A 134 12.67 -14.88 13.64
CA LYS A 134 12.29 -15.10 15.03
C LYS A 134 12.72 -13.89 15.86
N VAL A 135 11.87 -12.89 16.04
CA VAL A 135 12.23 -11.75 16.91
C VAL A 135 12.16 -12.21 18.36
N MET A 136 13.28 -12.15 19.10
CA MET A 136 13.33 -12.60 20.50
C MET A 136 12.80 -14.04 20.71
N GLY A 137 13.09 -14.95 19.76
CA GLY A 137 12.62 -16.33 19.80
C GLY A 137 11.17 -16.57 19.33
N SER A 138 10.43 -15.51 18.96
CA SER A 138 9.04 -15.60 18.49
C SER A 138 8.93 -15.69 16.96
N GLU A 139 8.18 -16.65 16.42
CA GLU A 139 7.99 -16.87 14.97
C GLU A 139 7.02 -15.86 14.32
N LEU A 140 7.29 -14.56 14.46
CA LEU A 140 6.38 -13.51 13.99
C LEU A 140 6.30 -13.40 12.45
N GLY A 141 7.40 -13.63 11.73
CA GLY A 141 7.39 -13.59 10.26
C GLY A 141 6.91 -14.90 9.62
N THR A 142 7.17 -16.02 10.27
CA THR A 142 7.04 -17.38 9.69
C THR A 142 6.06 -18.29 10.40
N GLY A 143 5.44 -17.84 11.49
CA GLY A 143 4.44 -18.62 12.22
C GLY A 143 3.13 -18.72 11.45
N PRO A 144 2.22 -19.61 11.88
CA PRO A 144 0.90 -19.76 11.29
C PRO A 144 0.04 -18.49 11.49
N GLY A 145 -0.88 -18.26 10.55
CA GLY A 145 -1.83 -17.15 10.56
C GLY A 145 -1.36 -15.93 9.77
N CYS A 146 -2.14 -14.86 9.78
CA CYS A 146 -1.80 -13.64 9.07
C CYS A 146 -0.70 -12.84 9.79
N PHE A 147 0.35 -12.45 9.07
CA PHE A 147 1.48 -11.79 9.73
C PHE A 147 1.15 -10.39 10.24
N TRP A 148 0.21 -9.64 9.63
CA TRP A 148 -0.21 -8.33 10.16
C TRP A 148 -0.76 -8.49 11.58
N ASP A 149 -1.54 -9.53 11.85
CA ASP A 149 -2.07 -9.79 13.19
C ASP A 149 -0.95 -10.02 14.18
N ARG A 150 0.07 -10.80 13.80
CA ARG A 150 1.24 -11.05 14.64
C ARG A 150 2.07 -9.79 14.88
N ILE A 151 2.27 -8.97 13.85
CA ILE A 151 3.00 -7.69 13.98
C ILE A 151 2.22 -6.70 14.84
N TYR A 152 0.92 -6.54 14.63
CA TYR A 152 0.10 -5.63 15.44
C TYR A 152 -0.01 -6.08 16.89
N LYS A 153 -0.03 -7.40 17.15
CA LYS A 153 0.09 -7.96 18.50
C LYS A 153 1.46 -7.65 19.12
N TRP A 154 2.56 -7.83 18.37
CA TRP A 154 3.91 -7.46 18.85
C TRP A 154 4.02 -5.96 19.16
N MET A 155 3.39 -5.12 18.33
CA MET A 155 3.29 -3.68 18.55
C MET A 155 2.37 -3.31 19.71
N GLY A 156 1.66 -4.24 20.37
CA GLY A 156 0.63 -3.93 21.37
C GLY A 156 -0.54 -3.10 20.82
N ALA A 157 -0.66 -2.99 19.50
CA ALA A 157 -1.75 -2.30 18.80
C ALA A 157 -3.00 -3.18 18.70
N GLU A 158 -2.81 -4.50 18.79
CA GLU A 158 -3.86 -5.50 18.81
C GLU A 158 -3.74 -6.39 20.06
N THR A 159 -4.85 -6.59 20.75
CA THR A 159 -5.01 -7.52 21.88
C THR A 159 -6.19 -8.45 21.60
N ASP A 160 -6.63 -9.24 22.59
CA ASP A 160 -7.85 -10.03 22.46
C ASP A 160 -9.10 -9.15 22.47
N GLU A 161 -9.05 -8.01 23.18
CA GLU A 161 -10.14 -7.04 23.31
C GLU A 161 -10.09 -5.93 22.26
N VAL A 162 -8.90 -5.56 21.78
CA VAL A 162 -8.69 -4.46 20.82
C VAL A 162 -8.20 -5.02 19.50
N LYS A 163 -8.95 -4.81 18.42
CA LYS A 163 -8.56 -5.24 17.08
C LYS A 163 -8.16 -4.06 16.20
N VAL A 164 -7.08 -4.22 15.44
CA VAL A 164 -6.71 -3.23 14.42
C VAL A 164 -7.65 -3.40 13.22
N ASP A 165 -8.13 -2.27 12.69
CA ASP A 165 -9.03 -2.25 11.54
C ASP A 165 -8.37 -2.94 10.32
N PRO A 166 -9.07 -3.85 9.61
CA PRO A 166 -8.59 -4.50 8.40
C PRO A 166 -8.01 -3.56 7.33
N ILE A 167 -8.42 -2.28 7.27
CA ILE A 167 -7.84 -1.33 6.31
C ILE A 167 -6.33 -1.13 6.49
N TYR A 168 -5.80 -1.37 7.70
CA TYR A 168 -4.37 -1.29 8.03
C TYR A 168 -3.65 -2.65 7.89
N LYS A 169 -4.40 -3.73 7.64
CA LYS A 169 -3.88 -5.09 7.46
C LYS A 169 -3.72 -5.46 5.99
N ARG A 170 -3.61 -4.45 5.14
CA ARG A 170 -3.38 -4.57 3.70
C ARG A 170 -2.45 -3.45 3.22
N PRO A 171 -1.74 -3.64 2.10
CA PRO A 171 -0.94 -2.59 1.48
C PRO A 171 -1.79 -1.36 1.15
N THR A 172 -1.15 -0.20 1.06
CA THR A 172 -1.73 1.03 0.51
C THR A 172 -0.71 1.65 -0.43
N LEU A 173 -1.09 1.80 -1.70
CA LEU A 173 -0.26 2.42 -2.72
C LEU A 173 -1.05 3.51 -3.45
N THR A 174 -0.33 4.43 -4.08
CA THR A 174 -0.91 5.47 -4.91
C THR A 174 -0.08 5.63 -6.17
N VAL A 175 -0.77 5.71 -7.32
CA VAL A 175 -0.17 6.06 -8.60
C VAL A 175 0.07 7.56 -8.63
N ILE A 176 1.27 7.96 -9.02
CA ILE A 176 1.64 9.36 -9.23
C ILE A 176 1.94 9.61 -10.70
N ALA A 177 1.87 10.88 -11.14
CA ALA A 177 1.98 11.24 -12.55
C ALA A 177 3.24 10.70 -13.25
N THR A 178 4.36 10.65 -12.53
CA THR A 178 5.67 10.21 -13.05
C THR A 178 5.78 8.69 -13.22
N ASP A 179 4.86 7.89 -12.66
CA ASP A 179 4.92 6.43 -12.79
C ASP A 179 4.76 5.99 -14.26
N LEU A 180 4.07 6.80 -15.07
CA LEU A 180 3.83 6.54 -16.49
C LEU A 180 5.00 6.94 -17.42
N ASP A 181 5.98 7.69 -16.94
CA ASP A 181 6.97 8.33 -17.81
C ASP A 181 7.84 7.30 -18.55
N GLU A 182 8.22 6.22 -17.87
CA GLU A 182 8.99 5.13 -18.46
C GLU A 182 8.24 4.45 -19.62
N LEU A 183 6.98 4.06 -19.39
CA LEU A 183 6.16 3.38 -20.40
C LEU A 183 5.84 4.30 -21.59
N LYS A 184 5.59 5.59 -21.33
CA LYS A 184 5.39 6.60 -22.40
C LYS A 184 6.65 6.76 -23.25
N LYS A 185 7.82 6.88 -22.62
CA LYS A 185 9.11 7.00 -23.31
C LYS A 185 9.40 5.78 -24.21
N GLN A 186 8.93 4.61 -23.80
CA GLN A 186 9.08 3.36 -24.56
C GLN A 186 7.96 3.13 -25.59
N ASN A 187 7.01 4.06 -25.74
CA ASN A 187 5.83 3.90 -26.59
C ASN A 187 5.00 2.64 -26.28
N LYS A 188 4.91 2.31 -24.98
CA LYS A 188 4.16 1.17 -24.44
C LYS A 188 2.87 1.60 -23.71
N TRP A 189 2.53 2.88 -23.79
CA TRP A 189 1.33 3.48 -23.17
C TRP A 189 0.61 4.40 -24.19
N PRO A 190 -0.74 4.42 -24.23
CA PRO A 190 -1.68 3.64 -23.41
C PRO A 190 -1.70 2.16 -23.80
N ILE A 191 -2.11 1.31 -22.85
CA ILE A 191 -2.36 -0.12 -23.09
C ILE A 191 -3.75 -0.26 -23.72
N PRO A 192 -3.93 -1.10 -24.76
CA PRO A 192 -5.26 -1.38 -25.32
C PRO A 192 -6.21 -1.99 -24.29
N GLU A 193 -7.38 -1.36 -24.10
CA GLU A 193 -8.44 -1.82 -23.20
C GLU A 193 -9.51 -2.65 -23.94
N PRO A 194 -10.24 -3.55 -23.24
CA PRO A 194 -10.00 -3.97 -21.86
C PRO A 194 -8.78 -4.91 -21.76
N TYR A 195 -8.19 -5.04 -20.58
CA TYR A 195 -7.04 -5.94 -20.37
C TYR A 195 -6.97 -6.52 -18.96
N PHE A 196 -6.30 -7.68 -18.87
CA PHE A 196 -5.82 -8.24 -17.61
C PHE A 196 -4.29 -8.28 -17.61
N VAL A 197 -3.70 -8.32 -16.42
CA VAL A 197 -2.26 -8.45 -16.25
C VAL A 197 -1.92 -9.85 -15.81
N TYR A 198 -0.87 -10.44 -16.40
CA TYR A 198 -0.30 -11.71 -15.95
C TYR A 198 1.16 -11.50 -15.53
N HIS A 199 1.46 -11.76 -14.26
CA HIS A 199 2.81 -11.67 -13.70
C HIS A 199 3.51 -13.03 -13.74
N VAL A 200 4.65 -13.09 -14.44
CA VAL A 200 5.30 -14.35 -14.79
C VAL A 200 5.96 -15.06 -13.60
N ASN A 201 6.73 -14.36 -12.78
CA ASN A 201 7.59 -14.99 -11.78
C ASN A 201 7.65 -14.25 -10.45
N ALA A 202 7.67 -15.00 -9.35
CA ALA A 202 8.06 -14.46 -8.05
C ALA A 202 9.60 -14.31 -7.97
N SER A 203 10.10 -13.85 -6.82
CA SER A 203 11.54 -13.67 -6.58
C SER A 203 12.35 -14.97 -6.62
N GLY A 204 11.69 -16.13 -6.58
CA GLY A 204 12.34 -17.43 -6.60
C GLY A 204 11.38 -18.53 -7.08
N PRO A 205 11.91 -19.64 -7.61
CA PRO A 205 11.10 -20.67 -8.26
C PRO A 205 10.14 -21.38 -7.30
N THR A 206 10.41 -21.35 -5.99
CA THR A 206 9.57 -21.94 -4.94
C THR A 206 8.17 -21.33 -4.84
N ARG A 207 8.01 -20.10 -5.33
CA ARG A 207 6.76 -19.34 -5.36
C ARG A 207 6.30 -19.02 -6.79
N SER A 208 7.09 -19.33 -7.80
CA SER A 208 6.73 -19.09 -9.20
C SER A 208 5.89 -20.24 -9.74
N TYR A 209 4.83 -19.90 -10.46
CA TYR A 209 4.08 -20.85 -11.28
C TYR A 209 4.94 -21.27 -12.48
N PRO A 210 4.95 -22.55 -12.90
CA PRO A 210 5.75 -22.98 -14.04
C PRO A 210 5.42 -22.23 -15.31
N VAL A 211 6.45 -21.88 -16.08
CA VAL A 211 6.35 -21.03 -17.29
C VAL A 211 5.34 -21.57 -18.29
N GLU A 212 5.42 -22.86 -18.63
CA GLU A 212 4.52 -23.45 -19.63
C GLU A 212 3.07 -23.54 -19.14
N GLN A 213 2.86 -23.80 -17.85
CA GLN A 213 1.51 -23.74 -17.26
C GLN A 213 0.98 -22.30 -17.24
N GLY A 214 1.85 -21.31 -17.02
CA GLY A 214 1.50 -19.90 -17.11
C GLY A 214 1.09 -19.49 -18.52
N LYS A 215 1.82 -19.91 -19.55
CA LYS A 215 1.44 -19.68 -20.95
C LYS A 215 0.07 -20.29 -21.26
N ALA A 216 -0.16 -21.53 -20.81
CA ALA A 216 -1.47 -22.17 -20.96
C ALA A 216 -2.59 -21.41 -20.25
N ALA A 217 -2.35 -20.93 -19.02
CA ALA A 217 -3.30 -20.11 -18.28
C ALA A 217 -3.63 -18.78 -18.99
N VAL A 218 -2.62 -18.10 -19.55
CA VAL A 218 -2.85 -16.87 -20.33
C VAL A 218 -3.71 -17.14 -21.56
N LEU A 219 -3.46 -18.24 -22.28
CA LEU A 219 -4.28 -18.62 -23.44
C LEU A 219 -5.72 -18.94 -23.05
N ALA A 220 -5.92 -19.68 -21.95
CA ALA A 220 -7.26 -19.99 -21.43
C ALA A 220 -8.02 -18.73 -21.00
N LEU A 221 -7.33 -17.77 -20.36
CA LEU A 221 -7.92 -16.46 -20.02
C LEU A 221 -8.27 -15.65 -21.27
N LEU A 222 -7.43 -15.67 -22.30
CA LEU A 222 -7.74 -14.99 -23.57
C LEU A 222 -8.94 -15.62 -24.29
N GLU A 223 -9.15 -16.92 -24.14
CA GLU A 223 -10.34 -17.63 -24.65
C GLU A 223 -11.60 -17.23 -23.89
N GLU A 224 -11.56 -17.29 -22.55
CA GLU A 224 -12.69 -16.89 -21.68
C GLU A 224 -13.05 -15.41 -21.82
N PHE A 225 -12.05 -14.55 -21.99
CA PHE A 225 -12.20 -13.11 -22.14
C PHE A 225 -11.83 -12.67 -23.57
N PRO A 226 -12.71 -12.88 -24.58
CA PRO A 226 -12.39 -12.73 -26.00
C PRO A 226 -12.10 -11.28 -26.44
N THR A 227 -12.51 -10.30 -25.62
CA THR A 227 -12.26 -8.86 -25.85
C THR A 227 -11.01 -8.35 -25.15
N HIS A 228 -10.46 -9.10 -24.19
CA HIS A 228 -9.36 -8.63 -23.36
C HIS A 228 -8.00 -8.79 -24.05
N HIS A 229 -7.10 -7.87 -23.73
CA HIS A 229 -5.66 -8.02 -23.96
C HIS A 229 -4.99 -8.65 -22.74
N ALA A 230 -3.95 -9.43 -22.98
CA ALA A 230 -3.11 -10.00 -21.93
C ALA A 230 -1.82 -9.17 -21.81
N VAL A 231 -1.65 -8.45 -20.71
CA VAL A 231 -0.43 -7.69 -20.43
C VAL A 231 0.51 -8.55 -19.62
N ILE A 232 1.62 -8.96 -20.22
CA ILE A 232 2.61 -9.82 -19.56
C ILE A 232 3.63 -8.95 -18.85
N VAL A 233 3.78 -9.13 -17.54
CA VAL A 233 4.73 -8.38 -16.71
C VAL A 233 5.64 -9.31 -15.92
N GLY A 234 6.77 -8.78 -15.48
CA GLY A 234 7.76 -9.50 -14.66
C GLY A 234 9.17 -9.16 -15.07
N ALA A 235 10.14 -9.68 -14.30
CA ALA A 235 11.54 -9.53 -14.60
C ALA A 235 12.30 -10.82 -14.27
N SER A 236 12.89 -11.44 -15.29
CA SER A 236 13.86 -12.51 -15.14
C SER A 236 14.65 -12.69 -16.43
N PRO A 237 15.99 -12.59 -16.40
CA PRO A 237 16.83 -12.85 -17.57
C PRO A 237 16.89 -14.34 -17.93
N SER A 238 16.40 -15.23 -17.05
CA SER A 238 16.49 -16.69 -17.20
C SER A 238 15.19 -17.36 -17.62
N VAL A 239 14.12 -16.58 -17.80
CA VAL A 239 12.78 -17.09 -18.14
C VAL A 239 12.38 -16.60 -19.53
N ASP A 240 11.95 -17.53 -20.37
CA ASP A 240 11.36 -17.23 -21.68
C ASP A 240 9.84 -17.38 -21.63
N PHE A 241 9.14 -16.25 -21.47
CA PHE A 241 7.68 -16.17 -21.48
C PHE A 241 7.14 -15.60 -22.81
N ARG A 242 7.85 -15.77 -23.93
CA ARG A 242 7.29 -15.33 -25.22
C ARG A 242 6.03 -16.12 -25.56
N LEU A 243 4.97 -15.39 -25.94
CA LEU A 243 3.67 -15.94 -26.31
C LEU A 243 3.18 -15.26 -27.59
N GLU A 244 3.11 -16.01 -28.69
CA GLU A 244 2.66 -15.48 -29.98
C GLU A 244 1.13 -15.41 -30.04
N HIS A 245 0.57 -14.26 -29.69
CA HIS A 245 -0.87 -14.02 -29.81
C HIS A 245 -1.15 -12.53 -30.03
N LYS A 246 -2.06 -12.21 -30.97
CA LYS A 246 -2.31 -10.82 -31.42
C LYS A 246 -2.81 -9.86 -30.33
N ARG A 247 -3.35 -10.40 -29.22
CA ARG A 247 -3.85 -9.63 -28.06
C ARG A 247 -2.87 -9.61 -26.87
N VAL A 248 -1.66 -10.14 -27.05
CA VAL A 248 -0.63 -10.10 -26.00
C VAL A 248 0.15 -8.80 -26.12
N VAL A 249 0.24 -8.08 -25.00
CA VAL A 249 1.09 -6.90 -24.83
C VAL A 249 2.25 -7.30 -23.94
N ASP A 250 3.44 -7.45 -24.52
CA ASP A 250 4.63 -7.85 -23.79
C ASP A 250 5.31 -6.65 -23.12
N LEU A 251 5.25 -6.64 -21.77
CA LEU A 251 5.98 -5.75 -20.87
C LEU A 251 6.96 -6.54 -19.97
N PHE A 252 7.25 -7.81 -20.30
CA PHE A 252 8.20 -8.62 -19.55
C PHE A 252 9.62 -8.06 -19.74
N ASN A 253 10.38 -7.90 -18.65
CA ASN A 253 11.68 -7.22 -18.61
C ASN A 253 11.66 -5.76 -19.16
N CYS A 254 10.50 -5.10 -19.19
CA CYS A 254 10.34 -3.79 -19.86
C CYS A 254 10.58 -2.60 -18.92
N THR A 255 10.27 -2.73 -17.63
CA THR A 255 10.37 -1.64 -16.65
C THR A 255 11.64 -1.71 -15.83
N GLY A 256 12.41 -0.62 -15.78
CA GLY A 256 13.56 -0.45 -14.89
C GLY A 256 13.16 -0.08 -13.45
N GLN A 257 11.95 0.44 -13.26
CA GLN A 257 11.40 0.74 -11.93
C GLN A 257 10.09 0.00 -11.70
N PHE A 258 9.92 -0.61 -10.52
CA PHE A 258 8.67 -1.29 -10.17
C PHE A 258 7.47 -0.34 -10.19
N ARG A 259 7.66 0.93 -9.82
CA ARG A 259 6.59 1.92 -9.81
C ARG A 259 5.92 2.12 -11.17
N SER A 260 6.64 1.89 -12.26
CA SER A 260 6.08 1.97 -13.61
C SER A 260 5.05 0.90 -13.91
N LEU A 261 4.96 -0.15 -13.09
CA LEU A 261 3.88 -1.13 -13.17
C LEU A 261 2.60 -0.68 -12.46
N LEU A 262 2.65 0.23 -11.47
CA LEU A 262 1.46 0.62 -10.70
C LEU A 262 0.30 1.14 -11.55
N PRO A 263 0.48 2.05 -12.53
CA PRO A 263 -0.63 2.46 -13.41
C PRO A 263 -1.17 1.33 -14.29
N VAL A 264 -0.31 0.37 -14.67
CA VAL A 264 -0.72 -0.83 -15.43
C VAL A 264 -1.59 -1.73 -14.57
N LEU A 265 -1.23 -1.92 -13.29
CA LEU A 265 -2.02 -2.71 -12.36
C LEU A 265 -3.34 -2.00 -12.01
N GLN A 266 -3.33 -0.67 -11.83
CA GLN A 266 -4.53 0.09 -11.47
C GLN A 266 -5.56 0.10 -12.61
N GLY A 267 -5.12 0.14 -13.87
CA GLY A 267 -6.00 0.15 -15.03
C GLY A 267 -6.46 -1.23 -15.52
N ALA A 268 -5.94 -2.32 -14.94
CA ALA A 268 -6.33 -3.68 -15.31
C ALA A 268 -7.69 -4.05 -14.71
N ASP A 269 -8.49 -4.82 -15.44
CA ASP A 269 -9.75 -5.36 -14.89
C ASP A 269 -9.47 -6.38 -13.77
N PHE A 270 -8.40 -7.16 -13.94
CA PHE A 270 -7.86 -8.05 -12.92
C PHE A 270 -6.40 -8.40 -13.19
N VAL A 271 -5.74 -8.96 -12.18
CA VAL A 271 -4.34 -9.37 -12.21
C VAL A 271 -4.23 -10.85 -11.85
N VAL A 272 -3.43 -11.60 -12.58
CA VAL A 272 -3.09 -13.00 -12.27
C VAL A 272 -1.61 -13.06 -11.92
N CYS A 273 -1.27 -13.55 -10.73
CA CYS A 273 0.12 -13.53 -10.28
C CYS A 273 0.43 -14.60 -9.22
N PRO A 274 1.68 -15.06 -9.11
CA PRO A 274 2.11 -15.81 -7.93
C PRO A 274 2.17 -14.92 -6.68
N ASP A 275 2.38 -15.53 -5.50
CA ASP A 275 2.78 -14.83 -4.26
C ASP A 275 4.07 -13.99 -4.48
N SER A 276 3.88 -12.70 -4.78
CA SER A 276 4.89 -11.81 -5.33
C SER A 276 4.61 -10.33 -5.02
N ALA A 277 5.53 -9.44 -5.40
CA ALA A 277 5.34 -7.99 -5.23
C ALA A 277 4.10 -7.47 -6.00
N VAL A 278 3.79 -8.05 -7.16
CA VAL A 278 2.63 -7.64 -7.96
C VAL A 278 1.32 -7.93 -7.22
N LEU A 279 1.19 -9.09 -6.58
CA LEU A 279 0.03 -9.42 -5.74
C LEU A 279 -0.25 -8.34 -4.70
N HIS A 280 0.78 -7.97 -3.93
CA HIS A 280 0.63 -6.99 -2.87
C HIS A 280 0.39 -5.58 -3.43
N ALA A 281 0.99 -5.24 -4.58
CA ALA A 281 0.75 -3.96 -5.23
C ALA A 281 -0.70 -3.84 -5.72
N SER A 282 -1.23 -4.86 -6.39
CA SER A 282 -2.62 -4.91 -6.84
C SER A 282 -3.60 -4.76 -5.67
N ALA A 283 -3.33 -5.44 -4.55
CA ALA A 283 -4.12 -5.29 -3.33
C ALA A 283 -4.09 -3.86 -2.77
N GLY A 284 -2.92 -3.21 -2.80
CA GLY A 284 -2.76 -1.82 -2.35
C GLY A 284 -3.39 -0.77 -3.28
N LEU A 285 -3.57 -1.11 -4.56
CA LEU A 285 -4.24 -0.27 -5.55
C LEU A 285 -5.75 -0.54 -5.65
N GLY A 286 -6.25 -1.60 -5.01
CA GLY A 286 -7.64 -2.02 -5.11
C GLY A 286 -7.99 -2.73 -6.41
N THR A 287 -7.03 -3.40 -7.06
CA THR A 287 -7.25 -4.19 -8.28
C THR A 287 -7.58 -5.63 -7.92
N ALA A 288 -8.63 -6.20 -8.55
CA ALA A 288 -8.98 -7.61 -8.41
C ALA A 288 -7.80 -8.52 -8.81
N THR A 289 -7.52 -9.53 -8.00
CA THR A 289 -6.31 -10.34 -8.17
C THR A 289 -6.57 -11.83 -7.97
N VAL A 290 -6.35 -12.64 -9.00
CA VAL A 290 -6.23 -14.10 -8.89
C VAL A 290 -4.78 -14.42 -8.52
N SER A 291 -4.57 -15.01 -7.35
CA SER A 291 -3.24 -15.26 -6.80
C SER A 291 -2.93 -16.75 -6.73
N ILE A 292 -1.74 -17.17 -7.17
CA ILE A 292 -1.35 -18.58 -7.29
C ILE A 292 -0.39 -18.95 -6.16
N TRP A 293 -0.77 -19.94 -5.35
CA TRP A 293 -0.09 -20.30 -4.10
C TRP A 293 0.48 -21.71 -4.08
N GLY A 294 1.41 -21.95 -3.15
CA GLY A 294 1.98 -23.28 -2.99
C GLY A 294 2.74 -23.47 -1.68
N SER A 295 3.95 -22.92 -1.59
CA SER A 295 4.83 -23.13 -0.43
C SER A 295 4.40 -22.34 0.82
N TYR A 296 3.54 -21.34 0.64
CA TYR A 296 2.90 -20.51 1.66
C TYR A 296 1.38 -20.65 1.52
N ALA A 297 0.64 -20.50 2.61
CA ALA A 297 -0.82 -20.48 2.55
C ALA A 297 -1.31 -19.05 2.25
N PRO A 298 -2.40 -18.88 1.48
CA PRO A 298 -2.96 -17.57 1.21
C PRO A 298 -3.33 -16.79 2.47
N THR A 299 -3.81 -17.48 3.51
CA THR A 299 -4.18 -16.91 4.81
C THR A 299 -3.02 -16.22 5.52
N ASP A 300 -1.77 -16.57 5.17
CA ASP A 300 -0.60 -15.96 5.79
C ASP A 300 -0.44 -14.48 5.40
N ARG A 301 -0.94 -14.09 4.21
CA ARG A 301 -0.66 -12.78 3.61
C ARG A 301 -1.83 -12.07 2.93
N CYS A 302 -2.89 -12.78 2.56
CA CYS A 302 -3.99 -12.22 1.79
C CYS A 302 -5.35 -12.31 2.48
N GLN A 303 -5.38 -12.73 3.75
CA GLN A 303 -6.60 -12.80 4.56
C GLN A 303 -7.40 -11.48 4.54
N TYR A 304 -6.72 -10.33 4.50
CA TYR A 304 -7.34 -9.01 4.52
C TYR A 304 -7.37 -8.31 3.16
N TYR A 305 -7.14 -9.04 2.06
CA TYR A 305 -7.15 -8.49 0.71
C TYR A 305 -8.53 -8.73 0.09
N PRO A 306 -9.45 -7.75 0.11
CA PRO A 306 -10.86 -8.01 -0.17
C PRO A 306 -11.15 -8.42 -1.61
N LEU A 307 -10.23 -8.16 -2.53
CA LEU A 307 -10.36 -8.46 -3.95
C LEU A 307 -9.35 -9.54 -4.40
N SER A 308 -8.83 -10.33 -3.47
CA SER A 308 -7.91 -11.42 -3.77
C SER A 308 -8.64 -12.75 -3.82
N PHE A 309 -8.45 -13.48 -4.92
CA PHE A 309 -8.97 -14.82 -5.17
C PHE A 309 -7.78 -15.78 -5.20
N PRO A 310 -7.46 -16.46 -4.08
CA PRO A 310 -6.31 -17.34 -4.03
C PRO A 310 -6.61 -18.73 -4.61
N CYS A 311 -5.89 -19.11 -5.66
CA CYS A 311 -5.81 -20.48 -6.15
C CYS A 311 -4.75 -21.23 -5.35
N TYR A 312 -5.16 -22.22 -4.58
CA TYR A 312 -4.28 -23.03 -3.73
C TYR A 312 -4.72 -24.48 -3.71
N GLU A 313 -3.84 -25.40 -4.11
CA GLU A 313 -4.12 -26.83 -4.13
C GLU A 313 -3.17 -27.59 -3.17
N PRO A 314 -3.41 -27.53 -1.85
CA PRO A 314 -2.54 -28.19 -0.88
C PRO A 314 -2.67 -29.72 -0.87
N SER A 315 -3.80 -30.28 -1.36
CA SER A 315 -4.10 -31.72 -1.19
C SER A 315 -3.08 -32.64 -1.86
N VAL A 316 -2.35 -32.16 -2.88
CA VAL A 316 -1.31 -32.93 -3.58
C VAL A 316 -0.03 -33.11 -2.79
N CYS A 317 0.19 -32.32 -1.71
CA CYS A 317 1.42 -32.32 -0.94
C CYS A 317 1.10 -32.30 0.57
N PRO A 318 1.35 -33.40 1.30
CA PRO A 318 1.00 -33.50 2.72
C PRO A 318 1.78 -32.53 3.63
N HIS A 319 2.82 -31.88 3.09
CA HIS A 319 3.64 -30.90 3.80
C HIS A 319 3.29 -29.44 3.47
N ALA A 320 2.27 -29.19 2.63
CA ALA A 320 1.89 -27.82 2.28
C ALA A 320 0.90 -27.24 3.31
N PRO A 321 1.05 -25.97 3.74
CA PRO A 321 2.17 -25.06 3.45
C PRO A 321 3.44 -25.45 4.23
N CYS A 322 4.63 -25.21 3.64
CA CYS A 322 5.92 -25.59 4.24
C CYS A 322 6.83 -24.42 4.63
N HIS A 323 6.44 -23.19 4.31
CA HIS A 323 7.10 -21.93 4.66
C HIS A 323 8.64 -21.92 4.49
N PRO A 324 9.17 -22.29 3.31
CA PRO A 324 10.60 -22.41 3.12
C PRO A 324 11.28 -21.04 3.09
N GLN A 325 12.30 -20.86 3.92
CA GLN A 325 13.17 -19.67 3.88
C GLN A 325 14.29 -19.79 2.85
N MET A 326 14.83 -21.00 2.61
CA MET A 326 16.01 -21.23 1.76
C MET A 326 15.75 -22.32 0.70
N GLY A 327 14.72 -22.14 -0.12
CA GLY A 327 14.38 -23.09 -1.17
C GLY A 327 13.49 -24.25 -0.71
N LEU A 328 12.97 -25.04 -1.65
CA LEU A 328 12.04 -26.13 -1.33
C LEU A 328 12.74 -27.23 -0.51
N PRO A 329 12.08 -27.79 0.53
CA PRO A 329 12.62 -28.87 1.34
C PRO A 329 12.63 -30.19 0.56
N GLN A 330 13.66 -30.40 -0.28
CA GLN A 330 13.74 -31.48 -1.27
C GLN A 330 13.44 -32.87 -0.71
N ALA A 331 13.84 -33.16 0.53
CA ALA A 331 13.55 -34.43 1.18
C ALA A 331 12.04 -34.65 1.37
N LYS A 332 11.31 -33.63 1.82
CA LYS A 332 9.85 -33.66 2.03
C LYS A 332 9.06 -33.61 0.72
N CYS A 333 9.57 -32.89 -0.29
CA CYS A 333 8.88 -32.77 -1.58
C CYS A 333 8.67 -34.11 -2.30
N LYS A 334 9.42 -35.15 -1.94
CA LYS A 334 9.29 -36.51 -2.48
C LYS A 334 8.00 -37.22 -2.04
N ASP A 335 7.32 -36.71 -1.02
CA ASP A 335 6.08 -37.33 -0.50
C ASP A 335 4.84 -36.83 -1.24
N ALA A 336 4.98 -35.81 -2.08
CA ALA A 336 3.86 -35.29 -2.88
C ALA A 336 3.40 -36.29 -3.95
N ALA A 337 2.09 -36.31 -4.21
CA ALA A 337 1.48 -37.19 -5.21
C ALA A 337 1.96 -36.88 -6.63
N ASN A 338 2.26 -35.60 -6.93
CA ASN A 338 2.69 -35.11 -8.25
C ASN A 338 4.20 -34.78 -8.33
N ARG A 339 5.03 -35.37 -7.45
CA ARG A 339 6.47 -35.12 -7.39
C ARG A 339 7.18 -35.26 -8.75
N THR A 340 8.18 -34.42 -9.02
CA THR A 340 9.07 -34.61 -10.18
C THR A 340 10.22 -35.55 -9.86
N LYS A 341 10.78 -36.21 -10.89
CA LYS A 341 12.05 -36.91 -10.76
C LYS A 341 13.19 -35.89 -10.64
N GLY A 342 14.11 -36.11 -9.70
CA GLY A 342 15.26 -35.23 -9.49
C GLY A 342 14.95 -34.01 -8.60
N THR A 343 15.65 -32.90 -8.83
CA THR A 343 15.50 -31.67 -8.05
C THR A 343 14.20 -30.96 -8.39
N GLN A 344 13.35 -30.74 -7.38
CA GLN A 344 12.10 -30.02 -7.51
C GLN A 344 12.39 -28.51 -7.53
N LEU A 345 12.05 -27.83 -8.63
CA LEU A 345 12.25 -26.37 -8.75
C LEU A 345 11.02 -25.58 -8.27
N ASN A 346 9.83 -25.97 -8.73
CA ASN A 346 8.56 -25.34 -8.34
C ASN A 346 7.84 -26.16 -7.27
N CYS A 347 7.08 -25.50 -6.39
CA CYS A 347 6.31 -26.18 -5.36
C CYS A 347 5.30 -27.19 -5.96
N ASN A 348 5.07 -28.32 -5.30
CA ASN A 348 4.12 -29.31 -5.81
C ASN A 348 2.66 -28.84 -5.74
N ALA A 349 2.29 -28.08 -4.70
CA ALA A 349 0.98 -27.44 -4.59
C ALA A 349 0.77 -26.36 -5.67
N ILE A 350 1.77 -25.51 -5.95
CA ILE A 350 1.64 -24.47 -6.99
C ILE A 350 1.50 -25.08 -8.40
N ARG A 351 2.17 -26.22 -8.65
CA ARG A 351 2.09 -26.96 -9.92
C ARG A 351 0.75 -27.66 -10.14
N ALA A 352 -0.02 -27.88 -9.08
CA ALA A 352 -1.31 -28.54 -9.13
C ALA A 352 -2.45 -27.57 -9.42
N VAL A 353 -2.24 -26.26 -9.24
CA VAL A 353 -3.18 -25.25 -9.74
C VAL A 353 -3.25 -25.37 -11.25
N THR A 354 -4.45 -25.53 -11.81
CA THR A 354 -4.67 -25.66 -13.25
C THR A 354 -5.10 -24.34 -13.87
N ALA A 355 -5.08 -24.25 -15.21
CA ALA A 355 -5.61 -23.08 -15.92
C ALA A 355 -7.10 -22.88 -15.64
N GLU A 356 -7.86 -23.98 -15.55
CA GLU A 356 -9.29 -23.97 -15.23
C GLU A 356 -9.53 -23.39 -13.84
N MET A 357 -8.71 -23.71 -12.83
CA MET A 357 -8.81 -23.11 -11.50
C MET A 357 -8.55 -21.60 -11.49
N ILE A 358 -7.73 -21.10 -12.42
CA ILE A 358 -7.41 -19.67 -12.58
C ILE A 358 -8.56 -18.96 -13.30
N VAL A 359 -9.22 -19.63 -14.25
CA VAL A 359 -10.32 -19.08 -15.06
C VAL A 359 -11.67 -19.18 -14.34
N ALA A 360 -11.92 -20.27 -13.61
CA ALA A 360 -13.20 -20.58 -13.00
C ALA A 360 -13.58 -19.57 -11.92
N ARG A 361 -14.84 -19.11 -11.99
CA ARG A 361 -15.31 -17.96 -11.22
C ARG A 361 -15.86 -18.25 -9.82
N ASP A 362 -16.24 -19.48 -9.44
CA ASP A 362 -17.06 -19.63 -8.22
C ASP A 362 -16.89 -20.90 -7.34
N ASP A 363 -16.12 -21.92 -7.69
CA ASP A 363 -16.18 -23.19 -6.91
C ASP A 363 -15.00 -23.47 -5.97
N CYS A 364 -13.93 -22.67 -5.99
CA CYS A 364 -12.69 -23.02 -5.26
C CYS A 364 -12.58 -22.45 -3.83
N GLY A 365 -13.55 -21.68 -3.32
CA GLY A 365 -13.34 -20.83 -2.13
C GLY A 365 -14.18 -21.10 -0.88
N ALA A 366 -15.31 -21.81 -0.96
CA ALA A 366 -16.25 -21.91 0.17
C ALA A 366 -15.98 -23.08 1.14
N GLY A 367 -14.96 -23.91 0.91
CA GLY A 367 -14.90 -25.27 1.48
C GLY A 367 -13.65 -25.68 2.26
N GLN A 368 -12.80 -24.76 2.74
CA GLN A 368 -11.71 -25.13 3.66
C GLN A 368 -11.78 -24.31 4.94
N GLY A 369 -12.70 -24.74 5.80
CA GLY A 369 -12.89 -24.21 7.14
C GLY A 369 -11.69 -24.48 8.05
N SER A 370 -11.31 -23.46 8.81
CA SER A 370 -10.89 -23.67 10.19
C SER A 370 -12.12 -24.18 10.97
N ASP A 371 -12.00 -25.32 11.63
CA ASP A 371 -13.02 -25.87 12.52
C ASP A 371 -13.44 -24.85 13.59
N GLY A 372 -14.55 -24.18 13.33
CA GLY A 372 -15.26 -23.30 14.25
C GLY A 372 -16.71 -23.30 13.78
N GLY A 373 -17.55 -24.08 14.46
CA GLY A 373 -18.89 -24.43 14.01
C GLY A 373 -19.73 -23.24 13.56
N ALA A 374 -20.15 -23.28 12.31
CA ALA A 374 -21.29 -22.54 11.80
C ALA A 374 -22.09 -23.50 10.93
N GLU A 375 -23.20 -23.99 11.48
CA GLU A 375 -24.19 -24.77 10.74
C GLU A 375 -24.80 -23.89 9.62
N GLY A 376 -24.83 -24.43 8.40
CA GLY A 376 -25.77 -24.08 7.35
C GLY A 376 -25.74 -22.64 6.81
N VAL A 377 -24.88 -22.37 5.81
CA VAL A 377 -25.06 -21.21 4.92
C VAL A 377 -25.29 -21.71 3.49
N SER A 378 -26.53 -22.14 3.23
CA SER A 378 -27.02 -22.43 1.86
C SER A 378 -27.99 -21.37 1.34
N ASP A 379 -28.11 -20.23 2.02
CA ASP A 379 -28.76 -19.03 1.53
C ASP A 379 -27.97 -17.82 2.04
N LEU A 380 -27.08 -17.27 1.22
CA LEU A 380 -26.41 -16.01 1.54
C LEU A 380 -27.43 -14.88 1.44
N THR A 381 -28.16 -14.66 2.52
CA THR A 381 -29.04 -13.50 2.72
C THR A 381 -28.17 -12.25 2.79
N LEU A 382 -28.40 -11.31 1.88
CA LEU A 382 -27.83 -9.96 2.01
C LEU A 382 -28.17 -9.42 3.40
N PRO A 383 -27.28 -8.59 3.99
CA PRO A 383 -27.67 -7.83 5.17
C PRO A 383 -28.84 -6.95 4.76
N THR A 384 -30.04 -7.29 5.26
CA THR A 384 -31.24 -6.48 5.07
C THR A 384 -31.04 -5.08 5.64
N LYS A 385 -30.05 -4.90 6.54
CA LYS A 385 -29.70 -3.61 7.13
C LYS A 385 -28.19 -3.39 7.13
N ILE A 386 -27.76 -2.22 6.67
CA ILE A 386 -26.37 -1.75 6.72
C ILE A 386 -26.29 -0.46 7.55
N MET A 387 -25.19 -0.30 8.29
CA MET A 387 -24.91 0.94 9.02
C MET A 387 -23.94 1.79 8.21
N LEU A 388 -24.33 3.03 7.93
CA LEU A 388 -23.52 4.00 7.22
C LEU A 388 -22.47 4.62 8.14
N ARG A 389 -21.41 5.21 7.57
CA ARG A 389 -20.33 5.87 8.34
C ARG A 389 -20.82 6.98 9.29
N ASN A 390 -21.94 7.62 8.96
CA ASN A 390 -22.57 8.62 9.82
C ASN A 390 -23.50 8.01 10.89
N GLY A 391 -23.48 6.68 11.07
CA GLY A 391 -24.31 5.96 12.05
C GLY A 391 -25.75 5.70 11.61
N ARG A 392 -26.17 6.15 10.41
CA ARG A 392 -27.53 5.90 9.91
C ARG A 392 -27.70 4.44 9.50
N LYS A 393 -28.83 3.84 9.90
CA LYS A 393 -29.23 2.50 9.46
C LYS A 393 -30.00 2.59 8.16
N VAL A 394 -29.63 1.76 7.21
CA VAL A 394 -30.24 1.69 5.88
C VAL A 394 -30.69 0.27 5.62
N GLU A 395 -31.95 0.12 5.29
CA GLU A 395 -32.51 -1.12 4.81
C GLU A 395 -32.14 -1.29 3.32
N CYS A 396 -31.60 -2.46 2.98
CA CYS A 396 -31.23 -2.83 1.62
C CYS A 396 -32.20 -3.90 1.14
N ALA A 397 -32.91 -3.59 0.05
CA ALA A 397 -33.79 -4.52 -0.62
C ALA A 397 -33.27 -4.77 -2.05
N VAL A 398 -33.43 -6.01 -2.51
CA VAL A 398 -33.15 -6.39 -3.89
C VAL A 398 -34.45 -6.78 -4.55
N GLU A 399 -34.80 -6.08 -5.61
CA GLU A 399 -36.00 -6.34 -6.39
C GLU A 399 -35.59 -6.82 -7.79
N PRO A 400 -36.26 -7.84 -8.36
CA PRO A 400 -36.08 -8.17 -9.77
C PRO A 400 -36.46 -6.99 -10.67
N SER A 401 -35.72 -6.77 -11.75
CA SER A 401 -36.02 -5.79 -12.80
C SER A 401 -35.86 -6.39 -14.19
N ASP A 402 -36.37 -5.72 -15.22
CA ASP A 402 -36.27 -6.18 -16.61
C ASP A 402 -34.81 -6.32 -17.11
N THR A 403 -33.84 -5.70 -16.42
CA THR A 403 -32.40 -5.72 -16.75
C THR A 403 -31.56 -6.52 -15.74
N GLY A 404 -32.19 -7.19 -14.77
CA GLY A 404 -31.51 -8.00 -13.75
C GLY A 404 -32.10 -7.79 -12.37
N TYR A 405 -31.29 -7.24 -11.46
CA TYR A 405 -31.70 -6.92 -10.10
C TYR A 405 -31.48 -5.43 -9.82
N GLN A 406 -32.43 -4.81 -9.13
CA GLN A 406 -32.39 -3.43 -8.67
C GLN A 406 -32.18 -3.39 -7.16
N LEU A 407 -31.21 -2.60 -6.72
CA LEU A 407 -30.99 -2.32 -5.30
C LEU A 407 -31.80 -1.09 -4.88
N ARG A 408 -32.59 -1.24 -3.81
CA ARG A 408 -33.18 -0.12 -3.10
C ARG A 408 -32.51 0.05 -1.74
N PHE A 409 -32.21 1.30 -1.42
CA PHE A 409 -31.69 1.71 -0.13
C PHE A 409 -32.68 2.66 0.52
N GLN A 410 -33.21 2.27 1.67
CA GLN A 410 -34.14 3.10 2.44
C GLN A 410 -33.57 3.34 3.83
N ALA A 411 -33.32 4.60 4.18
CA ALA A 411 -32.92 4.92 5.54
C ALA A 411 -34.08 4.69 6.52
N GLU A 412 -33.81 4.08 7.68
CA GLU A 412 -34.84 3.81 8.70
C GLU A 412 -35.47 5.10 9.24
N ASP A 413 -34.75 6.23 9.17
CA ASP A 413 -35.24 7.54 9.59
C ASP A 413 -36.14 8.22 8.55
N GLY A 414 -36.43 7.54 7.42
CA GLY A 414 -37.29 8.04 6.34
C GLY A 414 -36.69 9.20 5.52
N LYS A 415 -35.46 9.62 5.80
CA LYS A 415 -34.81 10.72 5.07
C LYS A 415 -34.06 10.22 3.84
N THR A 416 -34.11 10.99 2.78
CA THR A 416 -33.36 10.72 1.54
C THR A 416 -31.87 10.49 1.83
N LEU A 417 -31.31 9.46 1.21
CA LEU A 417 -29.87 9.18 1.28
C LEU A 417 -29.14 10.06 0.26
N ASN A 418 -28.11 10.77 0.71
CA ASN A 418 -27.18 11.42 -0.20
C ASN A 418 -26.20 10.35 -0.70
N LEU A 419 -26.37 9.92 -1.96
CA LEU A 419 -25.56 8.86 -2.56
C LEU A 419 -24.06 9.24 -2.60
N ASN A 420 -23.73 10.52 -2.73
CA ASN A 420 -22.34 10.98 -2.77
C ASN A 420 -21.63 10.81 -1.42
N GLU A 421 -22.35 10.96 -0.31
CA GLU A 421 -21.80 10.78 1.04
C GLU A 421 -21.59 9.29 1.40
N HIS A 422 -22.22 8.39 0.65
CA HIS A 422 -22.31 6.97 0.99
C HIS A 422 -21.86 6.06 -0.17
N ALA A 423 -21.28 6.62 -1.22
CA ALA A 423 -20.90 5.91 -2.44
C ALA A 423 -20.01 4.70 -2.16
N GLU A 424 -19.05 4.81 -1.24
CA GLU A 424 -18.15 3.70 -0.88
C GLU A 424 -18.90 2.50 -0.24
N ASN A 425 -19.82 2.77 0.69
CA ASN A 425 -20.60 1.71 1.34
C ASN A 425 -21.58 1.04 0.37
N LEU A 426 -22.16 1.82 -0.55
CA LEU A 426 -23.12 1.33 -1.54
C LEU A 426 -22.41 0.57 -2.68
N LEU A 427 -21.24 1.05 -3.12
CA LEU A 427 -20.38 0.35 -4.08
C LEU A 427 -19.91 -0.99 -3.54
N ALA A 428 -19.60 -1.10 -2.25
CA ALA A 428 -19.23 -2.38 -1.63
C ALA A 428 -20.38 -3.42 -1.73
N VAL A 429 -21.64 -3.00 -1.55
CA VAL A 429 -22.82 -3.86 -1.71
C VAL A 429 -23.02 -4.26 -3.18
N CYS A 430 -22.92 -3.31 -4.11
CA CYS A 430 -23.02 -3.60 -5.54
C CYS A 430 -21.92 -4.56 -6.01
N HIS A 431 -20.70 -4.38 -5.50
CA HIS A 431 -19.58 -5.24 -5.85
C HIS A 431 -19.77 -6.66 -5.30
N HIS A 432 -20.24 -6.78 -4.06
CA HIS A 432 -20.61 -8.08 -3.47
C HIS A 432 -21.67 -8.81 -4.32
N LEU A 433 -22.66 -8.11 -4.84
CA LEU A 433 -23.68 -8.69 -5.71
C LEU A 433 -23.16 -9.14 -7.07
N ASN A 434 -22.28 -8.35 -7.69
CA ASN A 434 -21.61 -8.75 -8.92
C ASN A 434 -20.71 -9.97 -8.72
N MET A 435 -20.08 -10.13 -7.55
CA MET A 435 -19.26 -11.30 -7.22
C MET A 435 -20.08 -12.58 -7.09
N VAL A 436 -21.35 -12.51 -6.66
CA VAL A 436 -22.25 -13.69 -6.59
C VAL A 436 -23.08 -13.90 -7.87
N GLY A 437 -22.56 -13.45 -9.01
CA GLY A 437 -23.18 -13.64 -10.32
C GLY A 437 -24.48 -12.85 -10.57
N LYS A 438 -24.85 -11.93 -9.67
CA LYS A 438 -26.04 -11.08 -9.86
C LYS A 438 -25.63 -9.78 -10.53
N LYS A 439 -26.00 -9.63 -11.81
CA LYS A 439 -25.82 -8.38 -12.56
C LYS A 439 -26.74 -7.30 -11.97
N VAL A 440 -26.15 -6.28 -11.35
CA VAL A 440 -26.89 -5.15 -10.79
C VAL A 440 -26.83 -3.96 -11.74
N ALA A 441 -27.99 -3.47 -12.16
CA ALA A 441 -28.11 -2.19 -12.85
C ALA A 441 -28.37 -1.10 -11.81
N ILE A 442 -27.50 -0.09 -11.73
CA ILE A 442 -27.76 1.12 -10.94
C ILE A 442 -28.44 2.13 -11.88
N GLU A 443 -29.76 2.03 -12.01
CA GLU A 443 -30.55 3.09 -12.62
C GLU A 443 -31.10 4.00 -11.53
N THR A 444 -30.50 5.18 -11.39
CA THR A 444 -31.12 6.30 -10.69
C THR A 444 -31.37 7.43 -11.68
N TYR A 445 -32.62 7.89 -11.73
CA TYR A 445 -32.99 9.16 -12.37
C TYR A 445 -32.01 10.26 -11.91
N HIS A 446 -31.48 10.98 -12.90
CA HIS A 446 -30.34 11.90 -12.88
C HIS A 446 -28.97 11.25 -13.12
N SER A 447 -28.69 10.99 -14.40
CA SER A 447 -27.34 11.00 -14.94
C SER A 447 -26.66 12.33 -14.59
N ILE A 448 -25.55 12.29 -13.84
CA ILE A 448 -24.51 13.30 -13.97
C ILE A 448 -23.42 12.66 -14.82
N THR A 449 -23.57 12.80 -16.13
CA THR A 449 -22.45 12.69 -17.05
C THR A 449 -21.69 14.01 -16.93
N PRO A 450 -20.42 14.05 -16.50
CA PRO A 450 -19.63 15.27 -16.62
C PRO A 450 -19.44 15.56 -18.11
N ILE A 451 -20.27 16.45 -18.65
CA ILE A 451 -20.07 17.00 -20.00
C ILE A 451 -18.82 17.86 -19.91
N PRO A 452 -17.81 17.65 -20.78
CA PRO A 452 -16.68 18.56 -20.87
C PRO A 452 -17.21 19.96 -21.17
N MET A 453 -16.97 20.92 -20.27
CA MET A 453 -17.31 22.32 -20.54
C MET A 453 -16.63 22.74 -21.83
N THR A 454 -17.39 23.29 -22.76
CA THR A 454 -16.83 23.93 -23.95
C THR A 454 -15.89 25.07 -23.51
N ARG A 455 -14.92 25.45 -24.36
CA ARG A 455 -14.03 26.58 -24.05
C ARG A 455 -14.79 27.87 -23.69
N ALA A 456 -15.99 28.06 -24.27
CA ALA A 456 -16.86 29.18 -23.97
C ALA A 456 -17.49 29.09 -22.56
N GLU A 457 -17.87 27.90 -22.11
CA GLU A 457 -18.39 27.66 -20.77
C GLU A 457 -17.30 27.73 -19.70
N GLN A 458 -16.09 27.24 -19.99
CA GLN A 458 -14.92 27.44 -19.11
C GLN A 458 -14.59 28.93 -18.96
N ALA A 459 -14.64 29.70 -20.05
CA ALA A 459 -14.41 31.14 -19.99
C ALA A 459 -15.48 31.86 -19.15
N ARG A 460 -16.75 31.43 -19.27
CA ARG A 460 -17.88 31.98 -18.49
C ARG A 460 -17.77 31.60 -17.01
N HIS A 461 -17.48 30.35 -16.70
CA HIS A 461 -17.28 29.86 -15.34
C HIS A 461 -16.07 30.54 -14.66
N ARG A 462 -14.98 30.76 -15.39
CA ARG A 462 -13.82 31.52 -14.90
C ARG A 462 -14.16 33.00 -14.65
N SER A 463 -15.01 33.60 -15.49
CA SER A 463 -15.53 34.96 -15.28
C SER A 463 -16.40 35.05 -14.03
N ASP A 464 -17.28 34.08 -13.80
CA ASP A 464 -18.17 34.03 -12.65
C ASP A 464 -17.43 33.73 -11.35
N LEU A 465 -16.41 32.86 -11.39
CA LEU A 465 -15.52 32.60 -10.26
C LEU A 465 -14.69 33.84 -9.90
N ASN A 466 -14.18 34.56 -10.90
CA ASN A 466 -13.48 35.83 -10.68
C ASN A 466 -14.43 36.89 -10.10
N LYS A 467 -15.69 36.97 -10.55
CA LYS A 467 -16.71 37.84 -9.94
C LYS A 467 -17.01 37.45 -8.49
N ALA A 468 -17.06 36.16 -8.18
CA ALA A 468 -17.30 35.66 -6.81
C ALA A 468 -16.10 35.96 -5.88
N LEU A 469 -14.88 35.80 -6.37
CA LEU A 469 -13.64 36.16 -5.65
C LEU A 469 -13.47 37.69 -5.49
N LEU A 470 -13.99 38.48 -6.43
CA LEU A 470 -14.07 39.93 -6.30
C LEU A 470 -15.23 40.39 -5.39
N ALA A 471 -16.23 39.53 -5.15
CA ALA A 471 -17.38 39.79 -4.29
C ALA A 471 -17.15 39.36 -2.82
N THR A 472 -16.11 38.57 -2.52
CA THR A 472 -15.66 38.33 -1.15
C THR A 472 -15.17 39.65 -0.55
N LYS A 473 -15.97 40.22 0.35
CA LYS A 473 -15.70 41.53 0.96
C LYS A 473 -14.35 41.52 1.68
N PRO A 474 -13.54 42.59 1.53
CA PRO A 474 -12.32 42.73 2.30
C PRO A 474 -12.63 42.71 3.79
N THR A 475 -11.69 42.17 4.58
CA THR A 475 -11.71 42.18 6.04
C THR A 475 -12.17 43.56 6.54
N PRO A 476 -13.21 43.64 7.41
CA PRO A 476 -13.75 44.91 7.85
C PRO A 476 -12.65 45.84 8.36
N TRP A 477 -12.71 47.13 7.99
CA TRP A 477 -11.67 48.11 8.31
C TRP A 477 -11.33 48.19 9.81
N TRP A 478 -12.32 47.92 10.68
CA TRP A 478 -12.13 47.90 12.13
C TRP A 478 -11.29 46.70 12.60
N VAL A 479 -11.37 45.53 11.95
CA VAL A 479 -10.51 44.36 12.25
C VAL A 479 -9.05 44.69 11.90
N ARG A 480 -8.84 45.36 10.77
CA ARG A 480 -7.51 45.85 10.35
C ARG A 480 -6.98 46.91 11.32
N LEU A 481 -7.84 47.79 11.84
CA LEU A 481 -7.47 48.79 12.84
C LEU A 481 -7.09 48.14 14.18
N VAL A 482 -7.86 47.16 14.66
CA VAL A 482 -7.56 46.42 15.90
C VAL A 482 -6.23 45.67 15.80
N MET A 483 -5.97 45.00 14.68
CA MET A 483 -4.69 44.32 14.43
C MET A 483 -3.53 45.31 14.43
N LYS A 484 -3.68 46.49 13.80
CA LYS A 484 -2.65 47.54 13.80
C LYS A 484 -2.39 48.09 15.20
N LEU A 485 -3.44 48.35 15.98
CA LEU A 485 -3.31 48.83 17.35
C LEU A 485 -2.63 47.80 18.26
N ALA A 486 -2.93 46.51 18.08
CA ALA A 486 -2.28 45.43 18.82
C ALA A 486 -0.78 45.33 18.51
N VAL A 487 -0.39 45.46 17.23
CA VAL A 487 1.03 45.47 16.82
C VAL A 487 1.73 46.73 17.36
N TRP A 488 1.10 47.90 17.30
CA TRP A 488 1.67 49.12 17.85
C TRP A 488 1.82 49.08 19.38
N ALA A 489 0.85 48.52 20.09
CA ALA A 489 0.95 48.33 21.54
C ALA A 489 2.10 47.38 21.91
N ALA A 490 2.31 46.31 21.14
CA ALA A 490 3.44 45.41 21.31
C ALA A 490 4.78 46.13 21.06
N VAL A 491 4.89 46.91 19.99
CA VAL A 491 6.11 47.70 19.67
C VAL A 491 6.40 48.75 20.75
N ILE A 492 5.38 49.45 21.27
CA ILE A 492 5.56 50.43 22.36
C ILE A 492 6.01 49.73 23.65
N GLY A 493 5.45 48.57 23.99
CA GLY A 493 5.89 47.76 25.12
C GLY A 493 7.35 47.34 25.01
N ILE A 494 7.78 46.95 23.81
CA ILE A 494 9.18 46.59 23.50
C ILE A 494 10.12 47.78 23.71
N ILE A 495 9.73 48.97 23.22
CA ILE A 495 10.55 50.18 23.35
C ILE A 495 10.61 50.63 24.82
N ALA A 496 9.51 50.53 25.57
CA ALA A 496 9.48 50.84 26.99
C ALA A 496 10.40 49.90 27.80
N ASP A 497 10.34 48.59 27.55
CA ASP A 497 11.22 47.58 28.17
C ASP A 497 12.70 47.81 27.84
N ALA A 498 13.01 48.24 26.60
CA ALA A 498 14.36 48.55 26.17
C ALA A 498 14.91 49.84 26.83
N ILE A 499 14.07 50.85 27.07
CA ILE A 499 14.46 52.10 27.73
C ILE A 499 14.70 51.90 29.24
N ILE A 500 13.95 50.99 29.88
CA ILE A 500 14.06 50.72 31.32
C ILE A 500 15.33 49.91 31.66
N GLY A 501 16.02 49.33 30.66
CA GLY A 501 17.41 48.87 30.79
C GLY A 501 17.60 47.47 31.40
N ASP A 502 16.52 46.73 31.67
CA ASP A 502 16.57 45.45 32.41
C ASP A 502 16.11 44.25 31.57
N THR A 503 16.20 44.34 30.24
CA THR A 503 15.69 43.28 29.35
C THR A 503 16.71 42.16 29.18
N PRO A 504 16.46 40.94 29.70
CA PRO A 504 17.38 39.82 29.53
C PRO A 504 17.48 39.42 28.05
N TRP A 505 18.68 39.00 27.63
CA TRP A 505 19.08 38.79 26.24
C TRP A 505 18.13 37.87 25.42
N TYR A 506 17.49 36.88 26.06
CA TYR A 506 16.54 35.98 25.38
C TYR A 506 15.25 36.69 24.96
N LYS A 507 14.81 37.72 25.69
CA LYS A 507 13.68 38.57 25.27
C LYS A 507 14.08 39.44 24.07
N ALA A 508 15.31 39.96 24.05
CA ALA A 508 15.82 40.70 22.89
C ALA A 508 15.87 39.82 21.62
N VAL A 509 16.25 38.55 21.74
CA VAL A 509 16.22 37.58 20.63
C VAL A 509 14.79 37.31 20.15
N ALA A 510 13.84 37.12 21.08
CA ALA A 510 12.42 36.95 20.73
C ALA A 510 11.84 38.20 20.03
N TYR A 511 12.28 39.40 20.44
CA TYR A 511 11.90 40.65 19.80
C TYR A 511 12.45 40.79 18.39
N ILE A 512 13.72 40.45 18.17
CA ILE A 512 14.32 40.44 16.82
C ILE A 512 13.59 39.43 15.92
N ALA A 513 13.29 38.23 16.41
CA ALA A 513 12.52 37.23 15.66
C ALA A 513 11.12 37.73 15.29
N THR A 514 10.44 38.41 16.21
CA THR A 514 9.10 38.97 15.96
C THR A 514 9.13 40.09 14.92
N ILE A 515 10.11 40.99 14.98
CA ILE A 515 10.30 42.05 13.99
C ILE A 515 10.59 41.45 12.60
N LEU A 516 11.45 40.43 12.53
CA LEU A 516 11.81 39.76 11.28
C LEU A 516 10.64 39.00 10.64
N ILE A 517 9.63 38.59 11.40
CA ILE A 517 8.42 37.94 10.89
C ILE A 517 7.36 38.97 10.48
N ILE A 518 7.16 40.02 11.27
CA ILE A 518 6.08 40.98 11.06
C ILE A 518 6.41 41.99 9.95
N VAL A 519 7.66 42.46 9.86
CA VAL A 519 8.06 43.47 8.86
C VAL A 519 7.87 42.99 7.42
N PRO A 520 8.23 41.76 7.02
CA PRO A 520 7.94 41.26 5.68
C PRO A 520 6.45 41.22 5.35
N PHE A 521 5.59 40.88 6.31
CA PHE A 521 4.14 40.90 6.13
C PHE A 521 3.60 42.31 5.91
N LEU A 522 4.11 43.31 6.64
CA LEU A 522 3.73 44.71 6.44
C LEU A 522 4.24 45.27 5.10
N VAL A 523 5.44 44.85 4.67
CA VAL A 523 6.01 45.24 3.36
C VAL A 523 5.21 44.64 2.21
N LEU A 524 4.78 43.37 2.31
CA LEU A 524 3.93 42.73 1.30
C LEU A 524 2.55 43.41 1.21
N GLU A 525 1.96 43.79 2.34
CA GLU A 525 0.66 44.51 2.37
C GLU A 525 0.78 45.94 1.80
N MET A 526 1.93 46.60 1.95
CA MET A 526 2.19 47.91 1.33
C MET A 526 2.42 47.78 -0.19
N GLN A 527 3.08 46.71 -0.65
CA GLN A 527 3.26 46.43 -2.09
C GLN A 527 1.92 46.14 -2.80
N GLU A 528 0.95 45.52 -2.13
CA GLU A 528 -0.40 45.34 -2.67
C GLU A 528 -1.18 46.65 -2.86
N LYS A 529 -0.85 47.70 -2.11
CA LYS A 529 -1.51 49.01 -2.24
C LYS A 529 -0.97 49.89 -3.37
N ASP A 530 0.30 49.70 -3.74
CA ASP A 530 0.94 50.50 -4.79
C ASP A 530 0.84 49.85 -6.19
N GLY A 531 0.41 48.59 -6.29
CA GLY A 531 0.10 47.92 -7.58
C GLY A 531 -1.16 48.44 -8.30
N GLY A 532 -1.73 49.55 -7.83
CA GLY A 532 -2.92 50.21 -8.36
C GLY A 532 -2.68 51.61 -8.93
N LYS A 533 -1.44 51.93 -9.31
CA LYS A 533 -1.11 53.04 -10.22
C LYS A 533 0.03 52.66 -11.17
#